data_AF-A0AA38FQS7-F1
#
_entry.id   AF-A0AA38FQS7-F1
#
_cell.length_a   1.000
_cell.length_b   1.000
_cell.length_c   1.000
_cell.angle_alpha   90.00
_cell.angle_beta   90.00
_cell.angle_gamma   90.00
#
_symmetry.space_group_name_H-M   'P 1'
#
loop_
_entity.id
_entity.type
_entity.pdbx_description
1 polymer ?
#
loop_
_entity_poly.entity_id
_entity_poly.type
_entity_poly.pdbx_seq_one_letter_code
_entity_poly.pdbx_strand_id
1 'polypeptide(L)'
;VTKGALVVAKGKKAGTLYLTTYSTNVCNLVALEVDTTLWHYRLGHMSHKGIEIMKKDFPRYTERGLEFCEDCIYGKQKRVKVSQ
;
A
#
# COMPACT_ATOMS: atom_id res chain seq x y z
N VAL A 1 -15.50 44.14 -12.53
CA VAL A 1 -14.51 43.06 -12.33
C VAL A 1 -14.95 41.86 -13.14
N THR A 2 -14.24 41.52 -14.20
CA THR A 2 -14.54 40.32 -15.00
C THR A 2 -14.24 39.10 -14.14
N LYS A 3 -15.28 38.30 -13.83
CA LYS A 3 -15.12 36.98 -13.21
C LYS A 3 -14.46 36.04 -14.23
N GLY A 4 -13.14 36.00 -14.23
CA GLY A 4 -12.35 35.06 -15.02
C GLY A 4 -12.28 33.68 -14.36
N ALA A 5 -12.26 32.62 -15.16
CA ALA A 5 -12.12 31.25 -14.68
C ALA A 5 -10.70 31.00 -14.13
N LEU A 6 -10.61 30.45 -12.91
CA LEU A 6 -9.36 30.05 -12.29
C LEU A 6 -8.85 28.75 -12.93
N VAL A 7 -7.70 28.81 -13.61
CA VAL A 7 -7.04 27.62 -14.14
C VAL A 7 -6.23 26.96 -13.02
N VAL A 8 -6.69 25.80 -12.55
CA VAL A 8 -6.07 25.05 -11.42
C VAL A 8 -4.86 24.21 -11.87
N ALA A 9 -4.83 23.77 -13.13
CA ALA A 9 -3.72 23.00 -13.69
C ALA A 9 -3.66 23.09 -15.22
N LYS A 10 -2.48 22.84 -15.80
CA LYS A 10 -2.23 22.74 -17.24
C LYS A 10 -1.46 21.45 -17.54
N GLY A 11 -1.77 20.76 -18.64
CA GLY A 11 -1.13 19.50 -19.02
C GLY A 11 -1.30 19.16 -20.51
N LYS A 12 -0.52 18.22 -21.03
CA LYS A 12 -0.55 17.80 -22.44
C LYS A 12 -1.59 16.70 -22.64
N LYS A 13 -2.60 16.91 -23.47
CA LYS A 13 -3.61 15.87 -23.79
C LYS A 13 -3.04 14.86 -24.79
N ALA A 14 -3.18 13.56 -24.51
CA ALA A 14 -2.89 12.46 -25.43
C ALA A 14 -4.09 11.50 -25.44
N GLY A 15 -4.81 11.45 -26.57
CA GLY A 15 -6.08 10.74 -26.68
C GLY A 15 -7.14 11.34 -25.75
N THR A 16 -7.70 10.52 -24.86
CA THR A 16 -8.66 10.94 -23.83
C THR A 16 -8.01 11.28 -22.49
N LEU A 17 -6.68 11.19 -22.37
CA LEU A 17 -5.94 11.36 -21.12
C LEU A 17 -5.10 12.65 -21.12
N TYR A 18 -4.82 13.19 -19.93
CA TYR A 18 -3.86 14.30 -19.74
C TYR A 18 -2.57 13.76 -19.14
N LEU A 19 -1.46 13.99 -19.83
CA LEU A 19 -0.11 13.67 -19.39
C LEU A 19 0.41 14.77 -18.47
N THR A 20 0.77 14.38 -17.25
CA THR A 20 1.58 15.19 -16.36
C THR A 20 3.05 15.00 -16.76
N THR A 21 3.79 16.09 -16.94
CA THR A 21 5.26 16.03 -17.10
C THR A 21 5.86 15.81 -15.73
N TYR A 22 5.65 14.62 -15.16
CA TYR A 22 6.36 14.21 -13.97
C TYR A 22 7.75 13.75 -14.43
N SER A 23 8.75 14.64 -14.36
CA SER A 23 10.13 14.18 -14.32
C SER A 23 10.20 13.23 -13.13
N THR A 24 10.78 12.05 -13.34
CA THR A 24 11.05 11.03 -12.34
C THR A 24 11.87 11.59 -11.19
N ASN A 25 11.25 12.39 -10.33
CA ASN A 25 11.56 12.38 -8.92
C ASN A 25 11.04 11.03 -8.50
N VAL A 26 11.95 10.05 -8.62
CA VAL A 26 12.00 8.80 -7.89
C VAL A 26 10.94 8.93 -6.82
N CYS A 27 9.79 8.28 -7.05
CA CYS A 27 8.83 8.09 -5.99
C CYS A 27 9.72 7.68 -4.84
N ASN A 28 9.87 8.54 -3.83
CA ASN A 28 10.63 8.23 -2.64
C ASN A 28 9.78 7.13 -2.01
N LEU A 29 9.86 5.92 -2.60
CA LEU A 29 9.66 4.62 -2.03
C LEU A 29 10.60 4.71 -0.86
N VAL A 30 10.01 5.19 0.23
CA VAL A 30 10.61 5.38 1.52
C VAL A 30 11.53 4.18 1.72
N ALA A 31 12.80 4.38 1.40
CA ALA A 31 13.88 3.45 1.63
C ALA A 31 14.35 3.61 3.07
N LEU A 32 13.45 4.07 3.95
CA LEU A 32 13.56 3.97 5.38
C LEU A 32 12.88 2.65 5.70
N GLU A 33 13.71 1.63 5.94
CA GLU A 33 13.34 0.42 6.69
C GLU A 33 11.94 -0.07 6.39
N VAL A 34 11.77 -0.79 5.28
CA VAL A 34 10.46 -1.28 4.88
C VAL A 34 10.01 -2.31 5.90
N ASP A 35 9.13 -1.88 6.79
CA ASP A 35 8.62 -2.65 7.92
C ASP A 35 7.75 -3.83 7.43
N THR A 36 7.90 -4.99 8.05
CA THR A 36 7.05 -6.18 7.88
C THR A 36 5.55 -5.82 7.93
N THR A 37 5.17 -4.89 8.81
CA THR A 37 3.79 -4.38 8.96
C THR A 37 3.30 -3.63 7.71
N LEU A 38 4.19 -2.97 6.97
CA LEU A 38 3.78 -2.28 5.74
C LEU A 38 3.40 -3.28 4.64
N TRP A 39 4.16 -4.37 4.51
CA TRP A 39 3.85 -5.43 3.54
C TRP A 39 2.62 -6.22 3.92
N HIS A 40 2.38 -6.39 5.22
CA HIS A 40 1.12 -6.95 5.72
C HIS A 40 -0.08 -6.27 5.07
N TYR A 41 -0.14 -4.93 5.15
CA TYR A 41 -1.24 -4.16 4.61
C TYR A 41 -1.22 -4.11 3.07
N ARG A 42 -0.06 -3.85 2.46
CA ARG A 42 0.06 -3.72 0.99
C ARG A 42 -0.32 -4.98 0.23
N LEU A 43 -0.14 -6.16 0.84
CA LEU A 43 -0.41 -7.45 0.22
C LEU A 43 -1.74 -8.06 0.66
N GLY A 44 -2.65 -7.24 1.20
CA GLY A 44 -3.99 -7.70 1.57
C GLY A 44 -3.99 -8.56 2.83
N HIS A 45 -3.35 -8.08 3.90
CA HIS A 45 -3.31 -8.72 5.21
C HIS A 45 -2.67 -10.12 5.20
N MET A 46 -1.51 -10.23 4.54
CA MET A 46 -0.73 -11.45 4.42
C MET A 46 -0.28 -11.99 5.79
N SER A 47 -0.22 -13.32 5.96
CA SER A 47 0.18 -13.94 7.23
C SER A 47 1.68 -13.77 7.52
N HIS A 48 2.07 -13.92 8.80
CA HIS A 48 3.48 -13.93 9.20
C HIS A 48 4.33 -14.90 8.39
N LYS A 49 3.85 -16.14 8.23
CA LYS A 49 4.54 -17.14 7.42
C LYS A 49 4.68 -16.71 5.95
N GLY A 50 3.69 -16.02 5.38
CA GLY A 50 3.75 -15.50 4.01
C GLY A 50 4.82 -14.44 3.84
N ILE A 51 4.91 -13.49 4.79
CA ILE A 51 5.93 -12.44 4.76
C ILE A 51 7.33 -13.02 4.98
N GLU A 52 7.50 -14.01 5.87
CA GLU A 52 8.76 -14.74 6.06
C GLU A 52 9.28 -15.40 4.77
N ILE A 53 8.40 -15.98 3.97
CA ILE A 53 8.78 -16.57 2.67
C ILE A 53 9.22 -15.47 1.71
N MET A 54 8.49 -14.35 1.67
CA MET A 54 8.81 -13.21 0.80
C MET A 54 10.15 -12.54 1.14
N LYS A 55 10.57 -12.54 2.42
CA LYS A 55 11.87 -11.96 2.82
C LYS A 55 13.04 -12.52 2.01
N LYS A 56 12.97 -13.78 1.57
CA LYS A 56 14.02 -14.42 0.76
C LYS A 56 14.21 -13.74 -0.59
N ASP A 57 13.14 -13.23 -1.19
CA ASP A 57 13.16 -12.62 -2.51
C ASP A 57 13.38 -11.09 -2.45
N PHE A 58 13.26 -10.48 -1.26
CA PHE A 58 13.37 -9.04 -1.04
C PHE A 58 14.26 -8.72 0.18
N PRO A 59 15.58 -8.62 0.01
CA PRO A 59 16.56 -8.57 1.12
C PRO A 59 16.61 -7.24 1.90
N ARG A 60 15.63 -6.33 1.72
CA ARG A 60 15.65 -4.97 2.32
C ARG A 60 14.66 -4.77 3.48
N TYR A 61 14.27 -5.84 4.17
CA TYR A 61 13.34 -5.76 5.29
C TYR A 61 14.05 -5.71 6.64
N THR A 62 13.62 -4.78 7.49
CA THR A 62 13.97 -4.77 8.90
C THR A 62 12.97 -5.66 9.64
N GLU A 63 13.46 -6.63 10.42
CA GLU A 63 12.61 -7.53 11.19
C GLU A 63 11.99 -6.79 12.38
N ARG A 64 10.89 -6.08 12.15
CA ARG A 64 9.88 -5.86 13.18
C ARG A 64 8.86 -6.98 13.04
N GLY A 65 8.58 -7.73 14.11
CA GLY A 65 7.52 -8.74 14.08
C GLY A 65 6.20 -8.12 13.63
N LEU A 66 5.34 -8.90 12.96
CA LEU A 66 4.03 -8.39 12.58
C LEU A 66 3.26 -7.96 13.83
N GLU A 67 2.84 -6.70 13.84
CA GLU A 67 1.93 -6.18 14.86
C GLU A 67 0.57 -6.88 14.78
N PHE A 68 -0.16 -6.82 15.90
CA PHE A 68 -1.53 -7.28 16.00
C PHE A 68 -2.42 -6.59 14.95
N CYS A 69 -3.09 -7.37 14.10
CA CYS A 69 -4.01 -6.85 13.09
C CYS A 69 -5.42 -7.38 13.35
N GLU A 70 -6.32 -6.47 13.76
CA GLU A 70 -7.73 -6.76 14.02
C GLU A 70 -8.45 -7.32 12.80
N ASP A 71 -8.26 -6.69 11.63
CA ASP A 71 -8.89 -7.12 10.38
C ASP A 71 -8.52 -8.55 10.00
N CYS A 72 -7.28 -8.96 10.27
CA CYS A 72 -6.83 -10.33 10.07
C CYS A 72 -7.58 -11.33 10.94
N ILE A 73 -7.82 -10.96 12.20
CA ILE A 73 -8.46 -11.82 13.18
C ILE A 73 -9.93 -11.95 12.85
N TYR A 74 -10.65 -10.83 12.75
CA TYR A 74 -12.07 -10.83 12.44
C TYR A 74 -12.35 -11.37 11.03
N GLY A 75 -11.47 -11.13 10.07
CA GLY A 75 -11.59 -11.65 8.70
C GLY A 75 -11.35 -13.16 8.57
N LYS A 76 -10.58 -13.78 9.47
CA LYS A 76 -10.25 -15.23 9.43
C LYS A 76 -10.98 -16.04 10.51
N GLN A 77 -11.76 -15.40 11.38
CA GLN A 77 -12.55 -16.08 12.39
C GLN A 77 -13.62 -16.99 11.76
N LYS A 78 -13.62 -18.27 12.14
CA LYS A 78 -14.68 -19.21 11.78
C LYS A 78 -15.72 -19.26 12.88
N ARG A 79 -17.00 -19.07 12.53
CA ARG A 79 -18.11 -19.21 13.49
C ARG A 79 -18.16 -20.67 13.98
N VAL A 80 -17.97 -20.88 15.29
CA VAL A 80 -18.10 -22.20 15.91
C VAL A 80 -19.58 -22.47 16.14
N LYS A 81 -20.07 -23.66 15.74
CA LYS A 81 -21.42 -24.10 16.11
C LYS A 81 -21.34 -24.71 17.51
N VAL A 82 -22.06 -24.11 18.46
CA VAL A 82 -22.30 -24.74 19.76
C VAL A 82 -23.49 -25.68 19.57
N SER A 83 -23.28 -26.98 19.76
CA SER A 83 -24.37 -27.94 19.92
C SER A 83 -24.86 -27.88 21.36
N GLN A 84 -26.12 -27.49 21.55
CA GLN A 84 -26.86 -27.73 22.78
C GLN A 84 -27.49 -29.12 22.75
#